data_AF-A0A090W791-F1
#
_entry.id   AF-A0A090W791-F1
#
_cell.length_a   1.000
_cell.length_b   1.000
_cell.length_c   1.000
_cell.angle_alpha   90.00
_cell.angle_beta   90.00
_cell.angle_gamma   90.00
#
_symmetry.space_group_name_H-M   'P 1'
#
loop_
_entity.id
_entity.type
_entity.pdbx_description
1 polymer ?
#
loop_
_entity_poly.entity_id
_entity_poly.type
_entity_poly.pdbx_seq_one_letter_code
_entity_poly.pdbx_strand_id
1 'polypeptide(L)'
;MDLAPIALFTYKKLAPLKATVEALKSNNLAEKSELIVFSDGPKKESDTPQIEAVRAYIKTITGFKKITCIFSKNNKGLAKSILEGVTQILKQNETVIVLEDDLKTSINFLDFMNESLDFYKDNDKIISISGYTPPIKVPNNMFMIIILHKEQVHGVGQPIERSGKK
;
A
#
# COMPACT_ATOMS: atom_id res chain seq x y z
N MET A 1 -16.89 -2.31 11.60
CA MET A 1 -16.02 -2.69 10.48
C MET A 1 -14.63 -2.18 10.79
N ASP A 2 -13.62 -3.03 10.68
CA ASP A 2 -12.23 -2.64 10.91
C ASP A 2 -11.63 -2.08 9.62
N LEU A 3 -10.99 -0.90 9.70
CA LEU A 3 -10.34 -0.29 8.55
C LEU A 3 -9.07 -1.07 8.20
N ALA A 4 -8.84 -1.26 6.90
CA ALA A 4 -7.63 -1.89 6.40
C ALA A 4 -6.39 -1.07 6.79
N PRO A 5 -5.33 -1.68 7.35
CA PRO A 5 -4.08 -0.99 7.59
C PRO A 5 -3.48 -0.44 6.29
N ILE A 6 -2.85 0.71 6.38
CA ILE A 6 -2.16 1.37 5.28
C ILE A 6 -0.68 0.95 5.36
N ALA A 7 -0.19 0.22 4.36
CA ALA A 7 1.21 -0.12 4.20
C ALA A 7 1.90 0.86 3.24
N LEU A 8 2.71 1.78 3.80
CA LEU A 8 3.47 2.77 3.02
C LEU A 8 4.92 2.32 2.87
N PHE A 9 5.37 2.11 1.64
CA PHE A 9 6.73 1.71 1.32
C PHE A 9 7.55 2.90 0.85
N THR A 10 8.71 3.14 1.48
CA THR A 10 9.57 4.28 1.19
C THR A 10 11.05 3.89 1.17
N TYR A 11 11.85 4.68 0.46
CA TYR A 11 13.29 4.50 0.40
C TYR A 11 14.08 5.73 0.84
N LYS A 12 14.33 6.68 -0.08
CA LYS A 12 15.25 7.81 0.14
C LYS A 12 14.74 9.16 -0.36
N LYS A 13 13.48 9.24 -0.78
CA LYS A 13 12.88 10.44 -1.38
C LYS A 13 12.07 11.21 -0.32
N LEU A 14 12.73 12.05 0.48
CA LEU A 14 12.06 12.76 1.59
C LEU A 14 10.93 13.71 1.16
N ALA A 15 11.13 14.51 0.11
CA ALA A 15 10.12 15.49 -0.31
C ALA A 15 8.85 14.84 -0.89
N PRO A 16 8.95 13.86 -1.81
CA PRO A 16 7.79 13.05 -2.22
C PRO A 16 7.09 12.38 -1.05
N LEU A 17 7.84 11.73 -0.14
CA LEU A 17 7.27 11.07 1.03
C LEU A 17 6.44 12.03 1.88
N LYS A 18 6.94 13.25 2.12
CA LYS A 18 6.19 14.30 2.83
C LYS A 18 4.88 14.63 2.14
N ALA A 19 4.91 14.80 0.81
CA ALA A 19 3.71 15.09 0.04
C ALA A 19 2.68 13.95 0.11
N THR A 20 3.13 12.69 0.04
CA THR A 20 2.27 11.52 0.19
C THR A 20 1.65 11.44 1.58
N VAL A 21 2.44 11.63 2.63
CA VAL A 21 1.95 11.58 4.02
C VAL A 21 0.96 12.71 4.29
N GLU A 22 1.21 13.93 3.82
CA GLU A 22 0.25 15.03 4.00
C GLU A 22 -1.06 14.80 3.21
N ALA A 23 -0.99 14.23 2.01
CA ALA A 23 -2.18 13.84 1.26
C ALA A 23 -2.98 12.74 1.97
N LEU A 24 -2.29 11.73 2.54
CA LEU A 24 -2.93 10.69 3.34
C LEU A 24 -3.55 11.23 4.62
N LYS A 25 -2.85 12.11 5.35
CA LYS A 25 -3.38 12.76 6.56
C LYS A 25 -4.63 13.58 6.29
N SER A 26 -4.78 14.08 5.07
CA SER A 26 -5.95 14.86 4.67
C SER A 26 -7.17 13.97 4.39
N ASN A 27 -7.03 12.63 4.32
CA ASN A 27 -8.16 11.75 4.05
C ASN A 27 -9.17 11.70 5.20
N ASN A 28 -10.46 11.56 4.89
CA ASN A 28 -11.54 11.54 5.89
C ASN A 28 -11.35 10.46 6.97
N LEU A 29 -10.75 9.32 6.60
CA LEU A 29 -10.53 8.18 7.50
C LEU A 29 -9.12 8.12 8.10
N ALA A 30 -8.26 9.11 7.87
CA ALA A 30 -6.86 9.08 8.29
C ALA A 30 -6.70 8.85 9.81
N GLU A 31 -7.39 9.65 10.63
CA GLU A 31 -7.33 9.58 12.11
C GLU A 31 -7.83 8.24 12.67
N LYS A 32 -8.63 7.48 11.91
CA LYS A 32 -9.15 6.17 12.30
C LYS A 32 -8.32 5.01 11.75
N SER A 33 -7.42 5.29 10.81
CA SER A 33 -6.63 4.28 10.10
C SER A 33 -5.31 4.00 10.80
N GLU A 34 -4.83 2.77 10.72
CA GLU A 34 -3.47 2.41 11.13
C GLU A 34 -2.51 2.59 9.95
N LEU A 35 -1.40 3.28 10.17
CA LEU A 35 -0.33 3.46 9.20
C LEU A 35 0.88 2.61 9.58
N ILE A 36 1.35 1.78 8.66
CA ILE A 36 2.55 0.97 8.79
C ILE A 36 3.54 1.43 7.72
N VAL A 37 4.65 2.03 8.15
CA VAL A 37 5.66 2.59 7.24
C VAL A 37 6.87 1.66 7.19
N PHE A 38 7.15 1.13 6.01
CA PHE A 38 8.32 0.31 5.72
C PHE A 38 9.39 1.17 5.05
N SER A 39 10.56 1.31 5.68
CA SER A 39 11.72 1.98 5.10
C SER A 39 12.88 1.00 4.92
N ASP A 40 13.28 0.81 3.67
CA ASP A 40 14.40 -0.06 3.32
C ASP A 40 15.76 0.52 3.77
N GLY A 41 16.77 -0.34 3.89
CA GLY A 41 18.15 0.06 4.20
C GLY A 41 18.91 0.51 2.95
N PRO A 42 20.11 1.11 3.10
CA PRO A 42 20.92 1.59 1.98
C PRO A 42 21.32 0.49 1.01
N LYS A 43 21.21 0.77 -0.30
CA LYS A 43 21.80 -0.07 -1.36
C LYS A 43 23.30 0.19 -1.52
N LYS A 44 23.73 1.40 -1.17
CA LYS A 44 25.11 1.88 -1.15
C LYS A 44 25.28 2.85 0.03
N GLU A 45 26.49 2.97 0.54
CA GLU A 45 26.78 3.81 1.71
C GLU A 45 26.38 5.29 1.51
N SER A 46 26.48 5.81 0.28
CA SER A 46 26.06 7.17 -0.06
C SER A 46 24.55 7.41 0.02
N ASP A 47 23.72 6.36 0.08
CA ASP A 47 22.27 6.51 0.29
C ASP A 47 21.92 6.72 1.78
N THR A 48 22.83 6.42 2.70
CA THR A 48 22.60 6.46 4.17
C THR A 48 22.06 7.80 4.66
N PRO A 49 22.65 8.98 4.30
CA PRO A 49 22.15 10.25 4.82
C PRO A 49 20.71 10.56 4.40
N GLN A 50 20.32 10.17 3.17
CA GLN A 50 18.97 10.39 2.67
C GLN A 50 17.95 9.47 3.37
N ILE A 51 18.34 8.22 3.64
CA ILE A 51 17.50 7.25 4.36
C ILE A 51 17.34 7.66 5.82
N GLU A 52 18.40 8.16 6.46
CA GLU A 52 18.32 8.68 7.83
C GLU A 52 17.38 9.88 7.91
N ALA A 53 17.44 10.81 6.95
CA ALA A 53 16.51 11.93 6.88
C ALA A 53 15.06 11.47 6.69
N VAL A 54 14.82 10.45 5.84
CA VAL A 54 13.51 9.81 5.69
C VAL A 54 13.04 9.19 7.00
N ARG A 55 13.86 8.38 7.67
CA ARG A 55 13.51 7.72 8.94
C ARG A 55 13.29 8.70 10.08
N ALA A 56 14.05 9.79 10.12
CA ALA A 56 13.83 10.87 11.06
C ALA A 56 12.44 11.49 10.86
N TYR A 57 12.06 11.80 9.62
CA TYR A 57 10.72 12.32 9.32
C TYR A 57 9.61 11.30 9.64
N ILE A 58 9.77 10.02 9.28
CA ILE A 58 8.77 8.96 9.56
C ILE A 58 8.40 8.92 11.05
N LYS A 59 9.39 9.07 11.94
CA LYS A 59 9.17 9.08 13.40
C LYS A 59 8.38 10.29 13.90
N THR A 60 8.25 11.35 13.10
CA THR A 60 7.48 12.56 13.43
C THR A 60 6.05 12.53 12.90
N ILE A 61 5.67 11.51 12.13
CA ILE A 61 4.33 11.42 11.56
C ILE A 61 3.29 11.31 12.69
N THR A 62 2.19 12.03 12.52
CA THR A 62 0.99 12.03 13.37
C THR A 62 -0.26 12.11 12.48
N GLY A 63 -1.46 12.06 13.09
CA GLY A 63 -2.73 12.14 12.34
C GLY A 63 -3.31 10.80 11.89
N PHE A 64 -2.83 9.70 12.49
CA PHE A 64 -3.35 8.34 12.28
C PHE A 64 -3.66 7.70 13.64
N LYS A 65 -4.56 6.71 13.66
CA LYS A 65 -4.94 5.99 14.89
C LYS A 65 -3.73 5.36 15.57
N LYS A 66 -2.86 4.76 14.76
CA LYS A 66 -1.63 4.10 15.20
C LYS A 66 -0.61 4.16 14.07
N ILE A 67 0.64 4.39 14.41
CA ILE A 67 1.76 4.41 13.46
C ILE A 67 2.77 3.36 13.87
N THR A 68 3.10 2.45 12.96
CA THR A 68 4.12 1.42 13.15
C THR A 68 5.24 1.64 12.14
N CYS A 69 6.48 1.71 12.61
CA CYS A 69 7.64 1.93 11.75
C CYS A 69 8.48 0.65 11.66
N ILE A 70 8.75 0.18 10.45
CA ILE A 70 9.55 -1.03 10.20
C ILE A 70 10.76 -0.65 9.34
N PHE A 71 11.95 -0.75 9.92
CA PHE A 71 13.20 -0.35 9.27
C PHE A 71 14.06 -1.56 8.94
N SER A 72 14.34 -1.76 7.65
CA SER A 72 15.26 -2.81 7.21
C SER A 72 16.72 -2.34 7.34
N LYS A 73 17.62 -3.24 7.73
CA LYS A 73 19.07 -2.95 7.74
C LYS A 73 19.63 -2.81 6.32
N ASN A 74 19.16 -3.64 5.40
CA ASN A 74 19.64 -3.72 4.02
C ASN A 74 18.54 -3.30 3.03
N ASN A 75 18.93 -2.87 1.83
CA ASN A 75 17.99 -2.71 0.72
C ASN A 75 17.52 -4.10 0.25
N LYS A 76 16.21 -4.35 0.32
CA LYS A 76 15.59 -5.59 -0.19
C LYS A 76 15.10 -5.41 -1.63
N GLY A 77 14.82 -4.16 -2.01
CA GLY A 77 14.22 -3.81 -3.29
C GLY A 77 12.69 -3.85 -3.20
N LEU A 78 12.04 -2.93 -3.93
CA LEU A 78 10.61 -2.63 -3.78
C LEU A 78 9.70 -3.87 -3.79
N ALA A 79 9.83 -4.73 -4.81
CA ALA A 79 8.98 -5.92 -4.96
C ALA A 79 9.08 -6.86 -3.74
N LYS A 80 10.31 -7.08 -3.23
CA LYS A 80 10.55 -7.94 -2.07
C LYS A 80 10.04 -7.28 -0.78
N SER A 81 10.24 -5.97 -0.63
CA SER A 81 9.74 -5.22 0.52
C SER A 81 8.21 -5.25 0.57
N ILE A 82 7.53 -5.04 -0.56
CA ILE A 82 6.07 -5.14 -0.65
C ILE A 82 5.61 -6.55 -0.29
N LEU A 83 6.18 -7.59 -0.92
CA LEU A 83 5.80 -8.98 -0.65
C LEU A 83 5.92 -9.33 0.84
N GLU A 84 7.06 -9.03 1.46
CA GLU A 84 7.30 -9.34 2.87
C GLU A 84 6.38 -8.51 3.79
N GLY A 85 6.21 -7.21 3.51
CA GLY A 85 5.39 -6.30 4.31
C GLY A 85 3.90 -6.66 4.25
N VAL A 86 3.37 -6.91 3.05
CA VAL A 86 2.00 -7.37 2.83
C VAL A 86 1.76 -8.72 3.49
N THR A 87 2.69 -9.68 3.31
CA THR A 87 2.59 -11.00 3.96
C THR A 87 2.57 -10.88 5.48
N GLN A 88 3.35 -9.96 6.06
CA GLN A 88 3.37 -9.73 7.50
C GLN A 88 2.02 -9.21 8.00
N ILE A 89 1.42 -8.25 7.30
CA ILE A 89 0.14 -7.63 7.67
C ILE A 89 -1.00 -8.63 7.53
N LEU A 90 -1.06 -9.37 6.41
CA LEU A 90 -2.13 -10.33 6.14
C LEU A 90 -2.15 -11.55 7.08
N LYS A 91 -1.11 -11.75 7.90
CA LYS A 91 -1.15 -12.74 8.99
C LYS A 91 -2.04 -12.32 10.16
N GLN A 92 -2.33 -11.02 10.29
CA GLN A 92 -3.06 -10.43 11.41
C GLN A 92 -4.29 -9.63 10.96
N ASN A 93 -4.41 -9.35 9.67
CA ASN A 93 -5.47 -8.54 9.07
C ASN A 93 -6.00 -9.25 7.82
N GLU A 94 -7.30 -9.14 7.57
CA GLU A 94 -7.92 -9.74 6.37
C GLU A 94 -7.55 -8.98 5.08
N THR A 95 -7.28 -7.68 5.20
CA THR A 95 -7.04 -6.77 4.08
C THR A 95 -5.91 -5.78 4.40
N VAL A 96 -5.36 -5.16 3.36
CA VAL A 96 -4.31 -4.12 3.46
C VAL A 96 -4.41 -3.15 2.27
N ILE A 97 -4.17 -1.87 2.52
CA ILE A 97 -4.05 -0.84 1.48
C ILE A 97 -2.56 -0.56 1.28
N VAL A 98 -2.04 -0.77 0.07
CA VAL A 98 -0.60 -0.62 -0.23
C VAL A 98 -0.34 0.69 -0.98
N LEU A 99 0.62 1.50 -0.52
CA LEU A 99 1.07 2.74 -1.16
C LEU A 99 2.60 2.83 -1.26
N GLU A 100 3.06 3.56 -2.28
CA GLU A 100 4.44 4.03 -2.43
C GLU A 100 4.60 5.49 -1.97
N ASP A 101 5.84 5.93 -1.78
CA ASP A 101 6.20 7.25 -1.23
C ASP A 101 6.15 8.42 -2.21
N ASP A 102 5.61 8.22 -3.41
CA ASP A 102 5.44 9.25 -4.43
C ASP A 102 4.01 9.33 -5.01
N LEU A 103 3.02 8.89 -4.22
CA LEU A 103 1.60 8.99 -4.56
C LEU A 103 0.91 10.16 -3.83
N LYS A 104 0.02 10.87 -4.53
CA LYS A 104 -0.87 11.89 -3.95
C LYS A 104 -2.31 11.38 -3.99
N THR A 105 -2.88 11.08 -2.83
CA THR A 105 -4.25 10.60 -2.68
C THR A 105 -5.27 11.73 -2.78
N SER A 106 -6.48 11.42 -3.23
CA SER A 106 -7.64 12.30 -3.05
C SER A 106 -8.10 12.30 -1.59
N ILE A 107 -8.98 13.24 -1.22
CA ILE A 107 -9.54 13.37 0.14
C ILE A 107 -10.37 12.14 0.56
N ASN A 108 -10.99 11.46 -0.40
CA ASN A 108 -11.90 10.34 -0.22
C ASN A 108 -11.27 8.98 -0.59
N PHE A 109 -9.95 8.93 -0.77
CA PHE A 109 -9.26 7.72 -1.22
C PHE A 109 -9.43 6.59 -0.20
N LEU A 110 -9.25 6.85 1.09
CA LEU A 110 -9.41 5.82 2.12
C LEU A 110 -10.86 5.35 2.26
N ASP A 111 -11.85 6.24 2.09
CA ASP A 111 -13.26 5.88 2.07
C ASP A 111 -13.52 4.87 0.95
N PHE A 112 -13.12 5.23 -0.27
CA PHE A 112 -13.27 4.38 -1.45
C PHE A 112 -12.61 3.00 -1.27
N MET A 113 -11.38 2.96 -0.77
CA MET A 113 -10.65 1.70 -0.60
C MET A 113 -11.34 0.80 0.43
N ASN A 114 -11.75 1.34 1.58
CA ASN A 114 -12.38 0.54 2.63
C ASN A 114 -13.79 0.08 2.23
N GLU A 115 -14.60 0.95 1.62
CA GLU A 115 -15.93 0.58 1.12
C GLU A 115 -15.84 -0.50 0.04
N SER A 116 -14.88 -0.36 -0.90
CA SER A 116 -14.66 -1.36 -1.94
C SER A 116 -14.19 -2.69 -1.36
N LEU A 117 -13.25 -2.66 -0.41
CA LEU A 117 -12.78 -3.87 0.27
C LEU A 117 -13.91 -4.58 1.02
N ASP A 118 -14.81 -3.86 1.69
CA ASP A 118 -16.00 -4.47 2.32
C ASP A 118 -16.92 -5.11 1.29
N PHE A 119 -17.21 -4.37 0.22
CA PHE A 119 -18.21 -4.76 -0.77
C PHE A 119 -17.78 -6.00 -1.56
N TYR A 120 -16.49 -6.11 -1.90
CA TYR A 120 -15.96 -7.21 -2.72
C TYR A 120 -15.37 -8.38 -1.94
N LYS A 121 -15.35 -8.35 -0.59
CA LYS A 121 -14.67 -9.36 0.23
C LYS A 121 -15.13 -10.81 -0.01
N ASP A 122 -16.42 -10.99 -0.32
CA ASP A 122 -17.04 -12.32 -0.54
C ASP A 122 -16.99 -12.76 -2.01
N ASN A 123 -16.39 -11.95 -2.90
CA ASN A 123 -16.29 -12.26 -4.32
C ASN A 123 -14.90 -12.83 -4.65
N ASP A 124 -14.81 -14.17 -4.69
CA ASP A 124 -13.59 -14.94 -4.96
C ASP A 124 -12.97 -14.71 -6.35
N LYS A 125 -13.70 -14.04 -7.26
CA LYS A 125 -13.19 -13.63 -8.57
C LYS A 125 -12.37 -12.36 -8.49
N ILE A 126 -12.45 -11.59 -7.40
CA ILE A 126 -11.70 -10.35 -7.17
C ILE A 126 -10.45 -10.63 -6.35
N ILE A 127 -9.29 -10.17 -6.82
CA ILE A 127 -8.01 -10.36 -6.10
C ILE A 127 -7.40 -9.05 -5.58
N SER A 128 -7.76 -7.90 -6.16
CA SER A 128 -7.29 -6.60 -5.69
C SER A 128 -8.16 -5.46 -6.22
N ILE A 129 -8.16 -4.37 -5.46
CA ILE A 129 -8.80 -3.09 -5.83
C ILE A 129 -7.70 -2.07 -6.07
N SER A 130 -7.79 -1.34 -7.19
CA SER A 130 -6.85 -0.29 -7.55
C SER A 130 -7.48 1.10 -7.36
N GLY A 131 -6.73 2.00 -6.71
CA GLY A 131 -7.06 3.42 -6.62
C GLY A 131 -6.59 4.26 -7.81
N TYR A 132 -5.99 3.64 -8.83
CA TYR A 132 -5.58 4.30 -10.07
C TYR A 132 -6.49 3.92 -11.23
N THR A 133 -6.84 4.92 -12.05
CA THR A 133 -7.57 4.76 -13.30
C THR A 133 -6.65 5.18 -14.46
N PRO A 134 -6.30 4.28 -15.40
CA PRO A 134 -5.59 4.63 -16.62
C PRO A 134 -6.33 5.73 -17.38
N PRO A 135 -5.62 6.55 -18.16
CA PRO A 135 -6.22 7.62 -18.95
C PRO A 135 -7.13 7.02 -20.03
N ILE A 136 -8.39 6.80 -19.67
CA ILE A 136 -9.46 6.41 -20.57
C ILE A 136 -10.58 7.46 -20.50
N LYS A 137 -11.34 7.62 -21.58
CA LYS A 137 -12.48 8.54 -21.58
C LYS A 137 -13.62 7.94 -20.77
N VAL A 138 -13.75 8.37 -19.53
CA VAL A 138 -14.88 8.02 -18.67
C VAL A 138 -15.94 9.12 -18.78
N PRO A 139 -17.24 8.80 -18.92
CA PRO A 139 -18.31 9.80 -18.85
C PRO A 139 -18.27 10.56 -17.51
N ASN A 140 -18.59 11.86 -17.53
CA ASN A 140 -18.47 12.76 -16.36
C ASN A 140 -19.29 12.35 -15.12
N ASN A 141 -20.18 11.37 -15.22
CA ASN A 141 -21.06 10.88 -14.17
C ASN A 141 -20.70 9.47 -13.66
N MET A 142 -19.50 8.97 -13.98
CA MET A 142 -19.10 7.60 -13.67
C MET A 142 -17.79 7.55 -12.87
N PHE A 143 -17.84 6.88 -11.72
CA PHE A 143 -16.64 6.48 -10.98
C PHE A 143 -16.18 5.13 -11.51
N MET A 144 -14.93 5.05 -11.95
CA MET A 144 -14.35 3.80 -12.43
C MET A 144 -13.59 3.11 -11.30
N ILE A 145 -13.98 1.87 -11.01
CA ILE A 145 -13.28 0.97 -10.10
C ILE A 145 -12.49 0.00 -10.95
N ILE A 146 -11.17 -0.07 -10.75
CA ILE A 146 -10.36 -1.11 -11.39
C ILE A 146 -10.17 -2.24 -10.40
N ILE A 147 -10.79 -3.35 -10.75
CA ILE A 147 -10.71 -4.58 -9.98
C ILE A 147 -9.95 -5.58 -10.82
N LEU A 148 -8.85 -6.11 -10.27
CA LEU A 148 -8.15 -7.19 -10.93
C LEU A 148 -8.88 -8.48 -10.61
N HIS A 149 -9.28 -9.18 -11.67
CA HIS A 149 -9.90 -10.50 -11.57
C HIS A 149 -8.85 -11.59 -11.63
N LYS A 150 -9.07 -12.68 -10.88
CA LYS A 150 -8.21 -13.88 -10.89
C LYS A 150 -7.98 -14.41 -12.32
N GLU A 151 -9.00 -14.33 -13.17
CA GLU A 151 -8.94 -14.78 -14.56
C GLU A 151 -8.20 -13.81 -15.48
N GLN A 152 -8.00 -12.53 -15.13
CA GLN A 152 -7.30 -11.58 -16.01
C GLN A 152 -5.77 -11.57 -15.84
N VAL A 153 -5.22 -12.40 -14.96
CA VAL A 153 -3.77 -12.57 -14.75
C VAL A 153 -3.18 -13.52 -15.81
N HIS A 154 -3.36 -13.22 -17.10
CA HIS A 154 -2.80 -14.03 -18.20
C HIS A 154 -1.29 -13.81 -18.45
N GLY A 155 -0.60 -13.08 -17.56
CA GLY A 155 0.83 -12.74 -17.70
C GLY A 155 1.73 -13.18 -16.55
N VAL A 156 1.18 -13.81 -15.50
CA VAL A 156 1.95 -14.40 -14.40
C VAL A 156 1.60 -15.88 -14.40
N GLY A 157 2.57 -16.75 -14.70
CA GLY A 157 2.33 -18.17 -14.92
C GLY A 157 1.45 -18.79 -13.84
N GLN A 158 0.55 -19.69 -14.25
CA GLN A 158 -0.36 -20.37 -13.32
C GLN A 158 0.43 -21.02 -12.18
N PRO A 159 -0.06 -20.97 -10.92
CA PRO A 159 0.54 -21.75 -9.86
C PRO A 159 0.55 -23.22 -10.27
N ILE A 160 1.72 -23.86 -10.21
CA ILE A 160 1.81 -25.30 -10.39
C ILE A 160 1.04 -25.93 -9.22
N GLU A 161 -0.12 -26.53 -9.51
CA GLU A 161 -0.77 -27.44 -8.59
C GLU A 161 0.23 -28.55 -8.27
N ARG A 162 0.79 -28.54 -7.07
CA ARG A 162 1.46 -29.72 -6.53
C ARG A 162 0.35 -30.71 -6.19
N SER A 163 0.01 -31.55 -7.15
CA SER A 163 -0.77 -32.75 -6.90
C SER A 163 -0.12 -33.52 -5.76
N GLY A 164 -0.87 -33.70 -4.67
CA GLY A 164 -0.47 -34.56 -3.58
C GLY A 164 -0.31 -35.98 -4.11
N LYS A 165 0.93 -36.48 -4.07
CA LYS A 165 1.16 -37.93 -4.07
C LYS A 165 0.80 -38.46 -2.67
N LYS A 166 -0.32 -39.18 -2.58
CA LYS A 166 -0.33 -40.45 -1.84
C LYS A 166 0.04 -41.54 -2.83
#